data_AF-A0A346R1T1-F1
#
_entry.id   AF-A0A346R1T1-F1
#
_cell.length_a   1.000
_cell.length_b   1.000
_cell.length_c   1.000
_cell.angle_alpha   90.00
_cell.angle_beta   90.00
_cell.angle_gamma   90.00
#
_symmetry.space_group_name_H-M   'P 1'
#
loop_
_entity.id
_entity.type
_entity.pdbx_description
1 polymer ?
#
loop_
_entity_poly.entity_id
_entity_poly.type
_entity_poly.pdbx_seq_one_letter_code
_entity_poly.pdbx_strand_id
1 'polypeptide(L)'
;MSQRQNFENAVDHATGDYVITIGDDDSVLPGQYPALKTLLEREKPEAVSWQSNFYNWPNAYNPNAGRLKIKKSGVFGRPITVATRDLLDDPQWGLTHSNDITPRLHHGLISRVALDKLRAKTGHIHGSGAVDVYFSSAILSVIDSFIYLRHPFSMLAMGPAAAG
;
A
#
# COMPACT_ATOMS: atom_id res chain seq x y z
N MET A 1 -0.23 18.39 14.86
CA MET A 1 -0.82 17.12 14.44
C MET A 1 0.31 16.22 13.97
N SER A 2 0.38 14.96 14.39
CA SER A 2 1.40 14.02 13.88
C SER A 2 1.02 13.51 12.48
N GLN A 3 1.98 12.96 11.73
CA GLN A 3 1.71 12.35 10.41
C GLN A 3 0.62 11.28 10.49
N ARG A 4 0.66 10.43 11.53
CA ARG A 4 -0.38 9.44 11.85
C ARG A 4 -1.76 10.08 11.99
N GLN A 5 -1.88 11.14 12.80
CA GLN A 5 -3.16 11.81 13.03
C GLN A 5 -3.69 12.47 11.75
N ASN A 6 -2.79 12.98 10.90
CA ASN A 6 -3.16 13.55 9.62
C ASN A 6 -3.76 12.49 8.69
N PHE A 7 -3.13 11.31 8.59
CA PHE A 7 -3.67 10.22 7.78
C PHE A 7 -4.97 9.64 8.33
N GLU A 8 -5.10 9.45 9.65
CA GLU A 8 -6.38 9.05 10.26
C GLU A 8 -7.49 10.05 9.92
N ASN A 9 -7.23 11.35 10.10
CA ASN A 9 -8.19 12.40 9.78
C ASN A 9 -8.58 12.39 8.29
N ALA A 10 -7.62 12.20 7.38
CA ALA A 10 -7.90 12.09 5.95
C ALA A 10 -8.78 10.89 5.61
N VAL A 11 -8.52 9.73 6.22
CA VAL A 11 -9.32 8.52 6.02
C VAL A 11 -10.74 8.69 6.58
N ASP A 12 -10.89 9.35 7.73
CA ASP A 12 -12.20 9.63 8.35
C ASP A 12 -13.09 10.54 7.49
N HIS A 13 -12.48 11.46 6.74
CA HIS A 13 -13.21 12.38 5.86
C HIS A 13 -13.36 11.84 4.42
N ALA A 14 -12.68 10.76 4.05
CA ALA A 14 -12.84 10.14 2.75
C ALA A 14 -14.21 9.45 2.64
N THR A 15 -14.87 9.57 1.48
CA THR A 15 -16.22 8.99 1.23
C THR A 15 -16.25 7.88 0.18
N GLY A 16 -15.14 7.61 -0.51
CA GLY A 16 -15.07 6.57 -1.55
C GLY A 16 -15.19 5.15 -1.01
N ASP A 17 -15.58 4.21 -1.87
CA ASP A 17 -15.68 2.78 -1.53
C ASP A 17 -14.32 2.13 -1.24
N TYR A 18 -13.27 2.72 -1.83
CA TYR A 18 -11.88 2.35 -1.61
C TYR A 18 -11.05 3.57 -1.27
N VAL A 19 -10.05 3.36 -0.42
CA VAL A 19 -9.15 4.41 0.08
C VAL A 19 -7.71 4.04 -0.23
N ILE A 20 -6.94 5.05 -0.63
CA ILE A 20 -5.49 5.06 -0.76
C ILE A 20 -4.97 6.31 -0.06
N THR A 21 -3.87 6.19 0.67
CA THR A 21 -3.09 7.34 1.14
C THR A 21 -1.80 7.46 0.34
N ILE A 22 -1.37 8.69 0.11
CA ILE A 22 -0.19 9.05 -0.69
C ILE A 22 0.51 10.23 0.01
N GLY A 23 1.83 10.24 0.04
CA GLY A 23 2.63 11.37 0.51
C GLY A 23 2.51 12.60 -0.39
N ASP A 24 2.92 13.76 0.10
CA ASP A 24 2.94 15.00 -0.67
C ASP A 24 4.06 15.02 -1.73
N ASP A 25 5.08 14.18 -1.58
CA ASP A 25 6.16 14.00 -2.53
C ASP A 25 5.97 12.80 -3.48
N ASP A 26 4.87 12.07 -3.33
CA ASP A 26 4.52 10.87 -4.07
C ASP A 26 3.54 11.15 -5.23
N SER A 27 3.21 10.13 -6.05
CA SER A 27 2.24 10.30 -7.14
C SER A 27 1.47 9.04 -7.55
N VAL A 28 0.28 9.23 -8.11
CA VAL A 28 -0.42 8.21 -8.91
C VAL A 28 0.13 8.26 -10.33
N LEU A 29 0.43 7.08 -10.91
CA LEU A 29 0.97 7.04 -12.26
C LEU A 29 -0.09 7.45 -13.31
N PRO A 30 0.28 8.29 -14.30
CA PRO A 30 -0.63 8.70 -15.36
C PRO A 30 -1.30 7.53 -16.08
N GLY A 31 -2.59 7.65 -16.33
CA GLY A 31 -3.38 6.64 -17.06
C GLY A 31 -3.63 5.34 -16.30
N GLN A 32 -3.21 5.21 -15.04
CA GLN A 32 -3.40 3.96 -14.27
C GLN A 32 -4.76 3.87 -13.58
N TYR A 33 -5.42 5.00 -13.31
CA TYR A 33 -6.72 5.02 -12.64
C TYR A 33 -7.82 4.21 -13.37
N PRO A 34 -7.99 4.29 -14.71
CA PRO A 34 -8.99 3.47 -15.41
C PRO A 34 -8.75 1.95 -15.28
N ALA A 35 -7.49 1.52 -15.31
CA ALA A 35 -7.14 0.11 -15.14
C ALA A 35 -7.48 -0.37 -13.71
N LEU A 36 -7.19 0.47 -12.71
CA LEU A 36 -7.48 0.20 -11.32
C LEU A 36 -9.00 0.15 -11.06
N LYS A 37 -9.75 1.13 -11.58
CA LYS A 37 -11.21 1.14 -11.53
C LYS A 37 -11.81 -0.13 -12.13
N THR A 38 -11.35 -0.52 -13.32
CA THR A 38 -11.82 -1.75 -13.98
C THR A 38 -11.56 -3.00 -13.13
N LEU A 39 -10.40 -3.09 -12.47
CA LEU A 39 -10.10 -4.18 -11.53
C LEU A 39 -11.08 -4.19 -10.36
N LEU A 40 -11.31 -3.03 -9.73
CA LEU A 40 -12.18 -2.91 -8.55
C LEU A 40 -13.64 -3.23 -8.89
N GLU A 41 -14.15 -2.76 -10.03
CA GLU A 41 -15.53 -3.04 -10.46
C GLU A 41 -15.77 -4.52 -10.76
N ARG A 42 -14.76 -5.20 -11.31
CA ARG A 42 -14.85 -6.62 -11.68
C ARG A 42 -14.68 -7.55 -10.49
N GLU A 43 -13.63 -7.34 -9.69
CA GLU A 43 -13.22 -8.29 -8.66
C GLU A 43 -13.73 -7.92 -7.26
N LYS A 44 -14.05 -6.64 -7.03
CA LYS A 44 -14.49 -6.09 -5.73
C LYS A 44 -13.67 -6.61 -4.53
N PRO A 45 -12.33 -6.57 -4.60
CA PRO A 45 -11.48 -7.15 -3.56
C PRO A 45 -11.58 -6.34 -2.27
N GLU A 46 -11.28 -6.93 -1.12
CA GLU A 46 -11.20 -6.17 0.13
C GLU A 46 -9.96 -5.29 0.19
N ALA A 47 -8.89 -5.70 -0.50
CA ALA A 47 -7.65 -4.97 -0.64
C ALA A 47 -6.92 -5.30 -1.95
N VAL A 48 -6.16 -4.32 -2.45
CA VAL A 48 -5.26 -4.44 -3.59
C VAL A 48 -3.88 -3.90 -3.19
N SER A 49 -2.86 -4.70 -3.43
CA SER A 49 -1.46 -4.32 -3.30
C SER A 49 -0.76 -4.44 -4.65
N TRP A 50 0.32 -3.67 -4.82
CA TRP A 50 1.13 -3.74 -6.01
C TRP A 50 2.61 -3.50 -5.74
N GLN A 51 3.43 -3.96 -6.68
CA GLN A 51 4.85 -3.67 -6.71
C GLN A 51 5.10 -2.15 -6.72
N SER A 52 5.78 -1.65 -5.70
CA SER A 52 6.22 -0.25 -5.62
C SER A 52 7.34 0.07 -6.61
N ASN A 53 7.29 1.28 -7.15
CA ASN A 53 8.42 1.93 -7.79
C ASN A 53 8.87 3.12 -6.97
N PHE A 54 10.18 3.34 -6.93
CA PHE A 54 10.80 4.41 -6.14
C PHE A 54 11.51 5.40 -7.06
N TYR A 55 11.11 6.66 -6.98
CA TYR A 55 11.84 7.79 -7.51
C TYR A 55 12.72 8.38 -6.43
N ASN A 56 14.01 8.52 -6.69
CA ASN A 56 14.88 9.26 -5.78
C ASN A 56 14.90 10.70 -6.24
N TRP A 57 14.50 11.63 -5.37
CA TRP A 57 14.57 13.05 -5.72
C TRP A 57 16.02 13.44 -6.07
N PRO A 58 16.24 14.47 -6.91
CA PRO A 58 17.58 14.89 -7.33
C PRO A 58 18.52 15.26 -6.18
N ASN A 59 17.97 15.65 -5.02
CA ASN A 59 18.70 16.00 -3.81
C ASN A 59 18.78 14.85 -2.78
N ALA A 60 18.31 13.65 -3.12
CA ALA A 60 18.42 12.49 -2.24
C ALA A 60 19.90 12.13 -2.02
N TYR A 61 20.26 11.75 -0.78
CA TYR A 61 21.63 11.37 -0.41
C TYR A 61 21.97 9.93 -0.82
N ASN A 62 21.77 9.56 -2.09
CA ASN A 62 22.13 8.24 -2.60
C ASN A 62 22.55 8.27 -4.09
N PRO A 63 23.30 7.26 -4.59
CA PRO A 63 23.81 7.23 -5.96
C PRO A 63 22.74 7.19 -7.07
N ASN A 64 21.48 6.98 -6.71
CA ASN A 64 20.35 6.95 -7.64
C ASN A 64 19.54 8.25 -7.64
N ALA A 65 20.01 9.33 -7.01
CA ALA A 65 19.35 10.63 -7.03
C ALA A 65 18.96 11.06 -8.46
N GLY A 66 17.73 11.55 -8.60
CA GLY A 66 17.13 11.92 -9.89
C GLY A 66 16.70 10.74 -10.77
N ARG A 67 16.69 9.50 -10.25
CA ARG A 67 16.36 8.29 -11.04
C ARG A 67 15.14 7.55 -10.48
N LEU A 68 14.32 7.07 -11.41
CA LEU A 68 13.26 6.09 -11.19
C LEU A 68 13.78 4.70 -11.56
N LYS A 69 13.74 3.75 -10.61
CA LYS A 69 14.12 2.36 -10.89
C LYS A 69 12.88 1.53 -11.21
N ILE A 70 12.81 1.01 -12.44
CA ILE A 70 11.75 0.11 -12.90
C ILE A 70 12.34 -1.26 -13.18
N LYS A 71 11.85 -2.30 -12.51
CA LYS A 71 12.20 -3.69 -12.82
C LYS A 71 11.21 -4.22 -13.86
N LYS A 72 11.71 -4.82 -14.96
CA LYS A 72 10.85 -5.44 -15.99
C LYS A 72 9.89 -6.49 -15.41
N SER A 73 10.34 -7.26 -14.41
CA SER A 73 9.51 -8.26 -13.72
C SER A 73 8.47 -7.65 -12.76
N GLY A 74 8.57 -6.34 -12.48
CA GLY A 74 7.65 -5.59 -11.63
C GLY A 74 6.60 -4.79 -12.40
N VAL A 75 6.53 -4.94 -13.72
CA VAL A 75 5.57 -4.26 -14.59
C VAL A 75 4.77 -5.28 -15.41
N PHE A 76 3.51 -4.95 -15.71
CA PHE A 76 2.60 -5.76 -16.54
C PHE A 76 2.25 -7.16 -15.98
N GLY A 77 2.42 -7.38 -14.69
CA GLY A 77 1.94 -8.59 -14.02
C GLY A 77 0.43 -8.71 -14.04
N ARG A 78 -0.07 -9.94 -14.11
CA ARG A 78 -1.49 -10.24 -13.93
C ARG A 78 -1.88 -10.15 -12.45
N PRO A 79 -3.16 -9.85 -12.13
CA PRO A 79 -3.69 -9.99 -10.78
C PRO A 79 -3.53 -11.41 -10.25
N ILE A 80 -3.08 -11.52 -9.00
CA ILE A 80 -2.98 -12.78 -8.26
C ILE A 80 -3.77 -12.61 -6.97
N THR A 81 -4.73 -13.49 -6.71
CA THR A 81 -5.40 -13.55 -5.42
C THR A 81 -4.51 -14.27 -4.42
N VAL A 82 -4.27 -13.65 -3.27
CA VAL A 82 -3.47 -14.17 -2.17
C VAL A 82 -4.39 -14.37 -0.97
N ALA A 83 -4.46 -15.59 -0.45
CA ALA A 83 -5.19 -15.85 0.79
C ALA A 83 -4.33 -15.35 1.96
N THR A 84 -4.94 -14.63 2.90
CA THR A 84 -4.19 -14.08 4.05
C THR A 84 -3.63 -15.18 4.95
N ARG A 85 -4.34 -16.30 5.07
CA ARG A 85 -3.88 -17.49 5.81
C ARG A 85 -2.51 -17.98 5.32
N ASP A 86 -2.28 -17.97 4.01
CA ASP A 86 -1.03 -18.50 3.43
C ASP A 86 0.19 -17.69 3.88
N LEU A 87 -0.02 -16.41 4.18
CA LEU A 87 1.01 -15.52 4.72
C LEU A 87 1.14 -15.63 6.24
N LEU A 88 -0.01 -15.71 6.94
CA LEU A 88 -0.04 -15.78 8.41
C LEU A 88 0.47 -17.12 8.95
N ASP A 89 0.28 -18.20 8.19
CA ASP A 89 0.75 -19.54 8.53
C ASP A 89 2.22 -19.78 8.12
N ASP A 90 2.83 -18.88 7.34
CA ASP A 90 4.25 -18.98 6.97
C ASP A 90 5.14 -18.51 8.13
N PRO A 91 5.89 -19.42 8.79
CA PRO A 91 6.75 -19.06 9.91
C PRO A 91 7.92 -18.15 9.51
N GLN A 92 8.23 -18.04 8.22
CA GLN A 92 9.28 -17.15 7.70
C GLN A 92 8.75 -15.76 7.34
N TRP A 93 7.43 -15.55 7.35
CA TRP A 93 6.80 -14.30 6.95
C TRP A 93 7.33 -13.10 7.74
N GLY A 94 7.37 -13.20 9.06
CA GLY A 94 7.88 -12.14 9.93
C GLY A 94 9.39 -11.90 9.84
N LEU A 95 10.14 -12.81 9.23
CA LEU A 95 11.61 -12.79 9.16
C LEU A 95 12.16 -12.28 7.83
N THR A 96 11.37 -12.35 6.76
CA THR A 96 11.84 -12.12 5.37
C THR A 96 11.55 -10.73 4.82
N HIS A 97 11.02 -9.80 5.64
CA HIS A 97 10.58 -8.47 5.19
C HIS A 97 9.68 -8.55 3.94
N SER A 98 8.79 -9.54 3.88
CA SER A 98 7.84 -9.78 2.79
C SER A 98 6.74 -8.71 2.66
N ASN A 99 6.94 -7.54 3.27
CA ASN A 99 6.18 -6.28 3.10
C ASN A 99 6.03 -5.83 1.63
N ASP A 100 6.73 -6.46 0.69
CA ASP A 100 6.64 -6.14 -0.73
C ASP A 100 5.29 -6.52 -1.36
N ILE A 101 4.57 -7.50 -0.81
CA ILE A 101 3.29 -7.94 -1.40
C ILE A 101 2.06 -7.59 -0.57
N THR A 102 2.21 -7.22 0.70
CA THR A 102 1.05 -7.00 1.56
C THR A 102 0.28 -5.74 1.20
N PRO A 103 -1.04 -5.72 1.46
CA PRO A 103 -1.80 -4.49 1.39
C PRO A 103 -1.24 -3.44 2.33
N ARG A 104 -1.07 -2.24 1.79
CA ARG A 104 -0.74 -1.03 2.53
C ARG A 104 -1.83 -0.02 2.28
N LEU A 105 -2.12 0.83 3.27
CA LEU A 105 -2.97 1.98 3.02
C LEU A 105 -2.19 3.04 2.22
N HIS A 106 -0.90 3.20 2.57
CA HIS A 106 0.05 3.99 1.80
C HIS A 106 0.49 3.24 0.55
N HIS A 107 0.20 3.77 -0.64
CA HIS A 107 0.48 3.08 -1.92
C HIS A 107 -0.12 1.68 -2.03
N GLY A 108 -1.35 1.51 -1.54
CA GLY A 108 -2.23 0.39 -1.82
C GLY A 108 -3.68 0.84 -1.78
N LEU A 109 -4.63 -0.04 -2.09
CA LEU A 109 -6.05 0.27 -2.05
C LEU A 109 -6.77 -0.66 -1.09
N ILE A 110 -7.51 -0.07 -0.17
CA ILE A 110 -8.24 -0.81 0.85
C ILE A 110 -9.71 -0.44 0.76
N SER A 111 -10.57 -1.44 0.74
CA SER A 111 -12.02 -1.21 0.77
C SER A 111 -12.42 -0.59 2.12
N ARG A 112 -13.46 0.25 2.10
CA ARG A 112 -14.04 0.82 3.33
C ARG A 112 -14.49 -0.26 4.29
N VAL A 113 -15.09 -1.34 3.77
CA VAL A 113 -15.51 -2.49 4.56
C VAL A 113 -14.33 -3.10 5.34
N ALA A 114 -13.17 -3.26 4.70
CA ALA A 114 -11.99 -3.79 5.38
C ALA A 114 -11.42 -2.82 6.43
N LEU A 115 -11.45 -1.51 6.15
CA LEU A 115 -11.06 -0.48 7.13
C LEU A 115 -11.99 -0.46 8.35
N ASP A 116 -13.30 -0.61 8.13
CA ASP A 116 -14.29 -0.66 9.21
C ASP A 116 -14.12 -1.93 10.06
N LYS A 117 -13.87 -3.09 9.43
CA LYS A 117 -13.51 -4.33 10.14
C LYS A 117 -12.25 -4.15 10.99
N LEU A 118 -11.22 -3.51 10.42
CA LEU A 118 -9.97 -3.25 11.14
C LEU A 118 -10.23 -2.37 12.36
N ARG A 119 -10.90 -1.23 12.16
CA ARG A 119 -11.26 -0.30 13.23
C ARG A 119 -12.12 -0.95 14.31
N ALA A 120 -13.09 -1.78 13.94
CA ALA A 120 -13.92 -2.52 14.90
C ALA A 120 -13.10 -3.48 15.76
N LYS A 121 -12.02 -4.06 15.21
CA LYS A 121 -11.14 -5.00 15.93
C LYS A 121 -10.09 -4.30 16.80
N THR A 122 -9.52 -3.19 16.35
CA THR A 122 -8.33 -2.57 16.97
C THR A 122 -8.59 -1.19 17.59
N GLY A 123 -9.73 -0.58 17.31
CA GLY A 123 -10.08 0.79 17.67
C GLY A 123 -9.45 1.88 16.78
N HIS A 124 -8.47 1.54 15.94
CA HIS A 124 -7.69 2.50 15.13
C HIS A 124 -7.24 1.88 13.79
N ILE A 125 -7.08 2.70 12.74
CA ILE A 125 -6.54 2.22 11.46
C ILE A 125 -5.00 2.23 11.49
N HIS A 126 -4.43 3.28 12.05
CA HIS A 126 -3.01 3.45 12.30
C HIS A 126 -2.78 3.33 13.82
N GLY A 127 -2.26 2.21 14.29
CA GLY A 127 -2.04 1.93 15.71
C GLY A 127 -0.61 2.19 16.22
N SER A 128 0.31 2.59 15.35
CA SER A 128 1.76 2.67 15.64
C SER A 128 2.39 3.92 15.01
N GLY A 129 3.58 4.31 15.51
CA GLY A 129 4.45 5.27 14.83
C GLY A 129 5.07 4.70 13.54
N ALA A 130 5.24 3.38 13.46
CA ALA A 130 5.56 2.66 12.23
C ALA A 130 4.26 2.31 11.48
N VAL A 131 3.64 3.34 10.92
CA VAL A 131 2.27 3.32 10.37
C VAL A 131 2.08 2.19 9.33
N ASP A 132 3.01 2.07 8.39
CA ASP A 132 2.91 1.11 7.28
C ASP A 132 3.05 -0.34 7.73
N VAL A 133 4.00 -0.62 8.62
CA VAL A 133 4.24 -1.99 9.12
C VAL A 133 3.06 -2.47 9.95
N TYR A 134 2.58 -1.63 10.87
CA TYR A 134 1.40 -1.95 11.66
C TYR A 134 0.20 -2.24 10.77
N PHE A 135 -0.11 -1.32 9.84
CA PHE A 135 -1.28 -1.47 8.98
C PHE A 135 -1.19 -2.75 8.14
N SER A 136 -0.03 -3.01 7.53
CA SER A 136 0.21 -4.18 6.67
C SER A 136 -0.04 -5.49 7.40
N SER A 137 0.34 -5.59 8.68
CA SER A 137 0.08 -6.79 9.47
C SER A 137 -1.36 -6.85 9.98
N ALA A 138 -1.90 -5.73 10.45
CA ALA A 138 -3.21 -5.68 11.09
C ALA A 138 -4.35 -5.96 10.10
N ILE A 139 -4.24 -5.46 8.87
CA ILE A 139 -5.25 -5.65 7.82
C ILE A 139 -5.40 -7.13 7.41
N LEU A 140 -4.30 -7.88 7.38
CA LEU A 140 -4.34 -9.33 7.08
C LEU A 140 -5.16 -10.12 8.11
N SER A 141 -5.29 -9.60 9.33
CA SER A 141 -6.02 -10.25 10.40
C SER A 141 -7.55 -10.06 10.32
N VAL A 142 -8.05 -9.28 9.35
CA VAL A 142 -9.47 -8.94 9.19
C VAL A 142 -10.02 -9.16 7.78
N ILE A 143 -9.17 -9.51 6.81
CA ILE A 143 -9.56 -9.87 5.44
C ILE A 143 -9.15 -11.31 5.14
N ASP A 144 -9.92 -11.99 4.28
CA ASP A 144 -9.64 -13.40 3.93
C ASP A 144 -8.65 -13.53 2.77
N SER A 145 -8.65 -12.54 1.87
CA SER A 145 -7.76 -12.49 0.72
C SER A 145 -7.59 -11.07 0.20
N PHE A 146 -6.57 -10.87 -0.63
CA PHE A 146 -6.34 -9.62 -1.36
C PHE A 146 -5.79 -9.91 -2.75
N ILE A 147 -5.80 -8.90 -3.62
CA ILE A 147 -5.19 -9.00 -4.95
C ILE A 147 -3.81 -8.35 -4.92
N TYR A 148 -2.80 -9.08 -5.37
CA TYR A 148 -1.47 -8.56 -5.63
C TYR A 148 -1.20 -8.41 -7.13
N LEU A 149 -0.58 -7.30 -7.53
CA LEU A 149 -0.11 -7.09 -8.90
C LEU A 149 1.38 -6.74 -8.96
N ARG A 150 2.10 -7.39 -9.87
CA ARG A 150 3.41 -6.89 -10.34
C ARG A 150 3.23 -5.80 -11.39
N HIS A 151 2.49 -4.76 -11.04
CA HIS A 151 2.21 -3.62 -11.90
C HIS A 151 1.96 -2.37 -11.03
N PRO A 152 2.79 -1.33 -11.13
CA PRO A 152 2.68 -0.16 -10.28
C PRO A 152 1.49 0.71 -10.71
N PHE A 153 0.66 1.13 -9.74
CA PHE A 153 -0.37 2.15 -9.97
C PHE A 153 0.05 3.54 -9.45
N SER A 154 1.12 3.57 -8.67
CA SER A 154 1.65 4.76 -8.01
C SER A 154 3.17 4.69 -7.94
N MET A 155 3.79 5.83 -7.63
CA MET A 155 5.21 6.00 -7.45
C MET A 155 5.44 6.58 -6.05
N LEU A 156 6.33 5.92 -5.30
CA LEU A 156 6.89 6.46 -4.07
C LEU A 156 8.10 7.31 -4.41
N ALA A 157 8.30 8.40 -3.69
CA ALA A 157 9.47 9.24 -3.78
C ALA A 157 10.30 9.16 -2.51
N MET A 158 11.61 9.29 -2.68
CA MET A 158 12.58 9.27 -1.60
C MET A 158 13.33 10.59 -1.61
N GLY A 159 12.99 11.46 -0.67
CA GLY A 159 13.64 12.74 -0.45
C GLY A 159 14.89 12.67 0.42
N PRO A 160 15.57 13.80 0.66
CA PRO A 160 16.76 13.87 1.51
C PRO A 160 16.51 13.43 2.95
N ALA A 161 15.30 13.66 3.46
CA ALA A 161 14.89 13.31 4.82
C ALA A 161 14.35 11.87 4.93
N ALA A 162 14.17 11.16 3.81
CA ALA A 162 13.67 9.79 3.78
C ALA A 162 14.78 8.74 4.02
N ALA A 163 16.04 9.17 4.08
CA ALA A 163 17.18 8.36 4.49
C ALA A 163 17.47 8.60 5.97
N GLY A 164 16.65 8.01 6.85
CA GLY A 164 16.80 8.06 8.30
C GLY A 164 16.12 6.86 8.95
#